data_AF-W6TVE4-F1
#
_entry.id   AF-W6TVE4-F1
#
_cell.length_a   1.000
_cell.length_b   1.000
_cell.length_c   1.000
_cell.angle_alpha   90.00
_cell.angle_beta   90.00
_cell.angle_gamma   90.00
#
_symmetry.space_group_name_H-M   'P 1'
#
loop_
_entity.id
_entity.type
_entity.pdbx_description
1 polymer ?
#
loop_
_entity_poly.entity_id
_entity_poly.type
_entity_poly.pdbx_seq_one_letter_code
_entity_poly.pdbx_strand_id
1 'polypeptide(L)'
;MGGGGRDLIRGIAKAGGSVKPISVMTQKGLVKLMEEVGFPDINDDKFPADEWVNFYRVDNYSATAYFYLDSPQSNLPALAPLEQRLKGIINNK
;
A
#
# COMPACT_ATOMS: atom_id res chain seq x y z
N MET A 1 3.74 -0.61 0.57
CA MET A 1 3.35 -2.01 0.28
C MET A 1 2.59 -2.57 1.47
N GLY A 2 1.70 -3.52 1.23
CA GLY A 2 1.02 -4.27 2.27
C GLY A 2 1.00 -5.76 1.95
N GLY A 3 0.55 -6.55 2.91
CA GLY A 3 0.33 -7.98 2.73
C GLY A 3 -0.77 -8.49 3.65
N GLY A 4 -1.45 -9.54 3.23
CA GLY A 4 -2.50 -10.19 4.01
C GLY A 4 -3.18 -11.31 3.24
N GLY A 5 -4.16 -11.95 3.88
CA GLY A 5 -5.00 -12.96 3.21
C GLY A 5 -5.86 -12.35 2.11
N ARG A 6 -6.23 -13.16 1.12
CA ARG A 6 -7.05 -12.75 -0.03
C ARG A 6 -8.29 -11.95 0.37
N ASP A 7 -9.07 -12.46 1.32
CA ASP A 7 -10.35 -11.87 1.67
C ASP A 7 -10.21 -10.54 2.42
N LEU A 8 -9.11 -10.35 3.17
CA LEU A 8 -8.77 -9.05 3.75
C LEU A 8 -8.51 -8.01 2.65
N ILE A 9 -7.75 -8.38 1.62
CA ILE A 9 -7.44 -7.46 0.50
C ILE A 9 -8.70 -7.13 -0.30
N ARG A 10 -9.57 -8.13 -0.55
CA ARG A 10 -10.90 -7.89 -1.14
C ARG A 10 -11.71 -6.91 -0.28
N GLY A 11 -11.66 -7.05 1.04
CA GLY A 11 -12.28 -6.13 1.99
C GLY A 11 -11.76 -4.69 1.87
N ILE A 12 -10.44 -4.52 1.78
CA ILE A 12 -9.80 -3.20 1.58
C ILE A 12 -10.25 -2.58 0.24
N ALA A 13 -10.24 -3.35 -0.85
CA ALA A 13 -10.70 -2.90 -2.15
C ALA A 13 -12.17 -2.45 -2.11
N LYS A 14 -13.03 -3.26 -1.49
CA LYS A 14 -14.46 -2.96 -1.32
C LYS A 14 -14.73 -1.70 -0.50
N ALA A 15 -13.85 -1.39 0.45
CA ALA A 15 -13.90 -0.15 1.23
C ALA A 15 -13.42 1.10 0.46
N GLY A 16 -13.05 0.97 -0.83
CA GLY A 16 -12.56 2.05 -1.68
C GLY A 16 -11.03 2.21 -1.67
N GLY A 17 -10.31 1.30 -1.02
CA GLY A 17 -8.84 1.29 -1.03
C GLY A 17 -8.29 0.89 -2.40
N SER A 18 -7.31 1.65 -2.89
CA SER A 18 -6.57 1.27 -4.10
C SER A 18 -5.53 0.20 -3.78
N VAL A 19 -5.81 -1.04 -4.20
CA VAL A 19 -4.93 -2.20 -4.00
C VAL A 19 -4.56 -2.81 -5.34
N LYS A 20 -3.27 -3.04 -5.57
CA LYS A 20 -2.77 -3.78 -6.73
C LYS A 20 -2.01 -5.01 -6.25
N PRO A 21 -2.60 -6.22 -6.30
CA PRO A 21 -1.90 -7.46 -5.99
C PRO A 21 -0.66 -7.63 -6.88
N ILE A 22 0.46 -8.05 -6.29
CA ILE A 22 1.73 -8.21 -7.01
C ILE A 22 2.33 -9.61 -6.88
N SER A 23 2.03 -10.31 -5.79
CA SER A 23 2.45 -11.70 -5.62
C SER A 23 1.52 -12.43 -4.66
N VAL A 24 1.44 -13.74 -4.80
CA VAL A 24 0.81 -14.63 -3.82
C VAL A 24 1.79 -15.74 -3.46
N MET A 25 2.01 -15.96 -2.17
CA MET A 25 2.72 -17.15 -1.71
C MET A 25 1.75 -18.31 -1.78
N THR A 26 2.02 -19.34 -2.57
CA THR A 26 1.19 -20.56 -2.61
C THR A 26 1.92 -21.72 -1.94
N GLN A 27 1.22 -22.84 -1.70
CA GLN A 27 1.87 -24.10 -1.33
C GLN A 27 3.00 -24.55 -2.29
N LYS A 28 2.96 -24.12 -3.56
CA LYS A 28 3.97 -24.43 -4.58
C LYS A 28 5.09 -23.39 -4.65
N GLY A 29 5.01 -22.33 -3.84
CA GLY A 29 5.95 -21.22 -3.81
C GLY A 29 5.34 -19.89 -4.25
N LEU A 30 6.21 -18.88 -4.36
CA LEU A 30 5.84 -17.51 -4.69
C LEU A 30 5.47 -17.38 -6.17
N VAL A 31 4.24 -16.95 -6.44
CA VAL A 31 3.79 -16.54 -7.77
C VAL A 31 3.88 -15.03 -7.87
N LYS A 32 4.55 -14.52 -8.90
CA LYS A 32 4.65 -13.09 -9.20
C LYS A 32 3.58 -12.70 -10.21
N LEU A 33 2.49 -12.10 -9.73
CA LEU A 33 1.28 -11.83 -10.51
C LEU A 33 1.49 -10.84 -11.67
N MET A 34 2.56 -10.04 -11.60
CA MET A 34 2.92 -9.09 -12.67
C MET A 34 3.70 -9.76 -13.82
N GLU A 35 4.26 -10.95 -13.59
CA GLU A 35 5.06 -11.71 -14.55
C GLU A 35 4.28 -12.93 -15.08
N GLU A 36 3.38 -13.49 -14.26
CA GLU A 36 2.58 -14.68 -14.60
C GLU A 36 1.32 -14.33 -15.40
N VAL A 37 1.35 -14.64 -16.70
CA VAL A 37 0.20 -14.41 -17.59
C VAL A 37 -0.87 -15.46 -17.35
N GLY A 38 -2.12 -15.01 -17.14
CA GLY A 38 -3.27 -15.92 -17.01
C GLY A 38 -3.52 -16.43 -15.59
N PHE A 39 -2.80 -15.93 -14.59
CA PHE A 39 -3.16 -16.16 -13.19
C PHE A 39 -4.55 -15.53 -12.89
N PRO A 40 -5.41 -16.18 -12.09
CA PRO A 40 -6.72 -15.63 -11.76
C PRO A 40 -6.65 -14.21 -11.17
N ASP A 41 -7.65 -13.38 -11.45
CA ASP A 41 -7.80 -12.09 -10.77
C ASP A 41 -8.07 -12.33 -9.28
N ILE A 42 -7.69 -11.38 -8.42
CA ILE A 42 -7.90 -11.52 -6.97
C ILE A 42 -9.37 -11.69 -6.58
N ASN A 43 -10.32 -11.26 -7.41
CA ASN A 43 -11.75 -11.41 -7.18
C ASN A 43 -12.35 -12.69 -7.80
N ASP A 44 -11.57 -13.45 -8.57
CA ASP A 44 -11.99 -14.75 -9.08
C ASP A 44 -11.97 -15.79 -7.96
N ASP A 45 -12.96 -16.67 -7.90
CA ASP A 45 -13.04 -17.77 -6.93
C ASP A 45 -11.89 -18.77 -7.08
N LYS A 46 -11.26 -18.83 -8.27
CA LYS A 46 -10.05 -19.62 -8.53
C LYS A 46 -8.80 -19.03 -7.88
N PHE A 47 -8.84 -17.78 -7.41
CA PHE A 47 -7.71 -17.20 -6.71
C PHE A 47 -7.53 -17.89 -5.35
N PRO A 48 -6.31 -18.35 -4.99
CA PRO A 48 -6.06 -19.08 -3.75
C PRO A 48 -6.58 -18.35 -2.50
N ALA A 49 -7.47 -19.01 -1.74
CA ALA A 49 -8.18 -18.39 -0.62
C ALA A 49 -7.30 -18.19 0.63
N ASP A 50 -6.49 -19.20 0.97
CA ASP A 50 -5.77 -19.27 2.25
C ASP A 50 -4.31 -18.79 2.16
N GLU A 51 -4.00 -17.99 1.15
CA GLU A 51 -2.63 -17.65 0.81
C GLU A 51 -2.29 -16.18 1.07
N TRP A 52 -1.02 -15.91 1.39
CA TRP A 52 -0.55 -14.55 1.66
C TRP A 52 -0.30 -13.79 0.36
N VAL A 53 -1.01 -12.69 0.19
CA VAL A 53 -0.93 -11.84 -0.99
C VAL A 53 -0.22 -10.55 -0.63
N ASN A 54 0.82 -10.19 -1.40
CA ASN A 54 1.43 -8.86 -1.32
C ASN A 54 0.78 -7.94 -2.35
N PHE A 55 0.63 -6.67 -1.99
CA PHE A 55 0.04 -5.66 -2.86
C PHE A 55 0.72 -4.30 -2.73
N TYR A 56 0.71 -3.54 -3.81
CA TYR A 56 0.96 -2.10 -3.75
C TYR A 56 -0.29 -1.40 -3.23
N ARG A 57 -0.08 -0.57 -2.21
CA ARG A 57 -1.06 0.36 -1.67
C ARG A 57 -0.75 1.77 -2.17
N VAL A 58 -1.78 2.55 -2.40
CA VAL A 58 -1.67 3.98 -2.74
C VAL A 58 -2.38 4.74 -1.63
N ASP A 59 -1.64 5.57 -0.90
CA ASP A 59 -2.16 6.31 0.24
C ASP A 59 -1.65 7.74 0.24
N ASN A 60 -2.53 8.63 0.67
CA ASN A 60 -2.13 9.96 1.15
C ASN A 60 -1.71 9.80 2.61
N TYR A 61 -0.43 10.01 2.92
CA TYR A 61 0.09 9.85 4.28
C TYR A 61 0.81 11.11 4.75
N SER A 62 0.80 11.32 6.07
CA SER A 62 1.60 12.32 6.77
C SER A 62 2.33 11.66 7.93
N ALA A 63 3.56 12.06 8.21
CA ALA A 63 4.35 11.55 9.33
C ALA A 63 4.92 12.70 10.15
N THR A 64 4.97 12.51 11.46
CA THR A 64 5.63 13.42 12.41
C THR A 64 6.69 12.64 13.16
N ALA A 65 7.92 13.14 13.19
CA ALA A 65 9.01 12.56 13.95
C ALA A 65 9.23 13.38 15.23
N TYR A 66 9.43 12.69 16.35
CA TYR A 66 9.81 13.28 17.63
C TYR A 66 11.19 12.73 18.00
N PHE A 67 12.09 13.61 18.40
CA PHE A 67 13.44 13.25 18.81
C PHE A 67 13.93 14.23 19.86
N TYR A 68 14.88 13.78 20.69
CA TYR A 68 15.53 14.61 21.69
C TYR A 68 16.81 15.20 21.12
N LEU A 69 17.11 16.43 21.55
CA LEU A 69 18.32 17.17 21.18
C LEU A 69 19.04 17.62 22.45
N ASP A 70 20.33 17.88 22.32
CA ASP A 70 21.18 18.49 23.35
C ASP A 70 20.92 20.01 23.51
N SER A 71 20.19 20.62 22.57
CA SER A 71 19.82 22.04 22.56
C SER A 71 18.36 22.25 22.11
N PRO A 72 17.73 23.40 22.40
CA PRO A 72 16.32 23.65 22.05
C PRO A 72 16.09 24.00 20.57
N GLN A 73 17.11 23.86 19.72
CA GLN A 73 17.04 24.22 18.30
C GLN A 73 17.46 23.02 17.43
N SER A 74 16.83 22.89 16.27
CA SER A 74 17.20 21.88 15.27
C SER A 74 17.61 22.57 13.97
N ASN A 75 18.43 21.89 13.17
CA ASN A 75 18.75 22.30 11.80
C ASN A 75 17.78 21.70 10.76
N LEU A 76 16.55 21.37 11.18
CA LEU A 76 15.53 20.89 10.24
C LEU A 76 15.11 22.01 9.28
N PRO A 77 14.74 21.66 8.03
CA PRO A 77 14.14 22.63 7.12
C PRO A 77 12.82 23.15 7.68
N ALA A 78 12.46 24.37 7.28
CA ALA A 78 11.14 24.91 7.57
C ALA A 78 10.02 24.01 7.02
N LEU A 79 8.85 24.06 7.64
CA LEU A 79 7.69 23.31 7.18
C LEU A 79 7.37 23.67 5.72
N ALA A 80 7.17 22.64 4.90
CA ALA A 80 6.80 22.84 3.51
C ALA A 80 5.48 23.65 3.38
N PRO A 81 5.37 24.56 2.40
CA PRO A 81 4.16 25.34 2.15
C PRO A 81 2.91 24.46 1.98
N LEU A 82 1.74 25.02 2.30
CA LEU A 82 0.46 24.31 2.25
C LEU A 82 0.21 23.64 0.90
N GLU A 83 0.45 24.37 -0.19
CA GLU A 83 0.24 23.87 -1.56
C GLU A 83 1.04 22.60 -1.84
N GLN A 84 2.30 22.54 -1.40
CA GLN A 84 3.13 21.36 -1.58
C GLN A 84 2.62 20.15 -0.79
N ARG A 85 2.15 20.38 0.45
CA ARG A 85 1.59 19.33 1.30
C ARG A 85 0.25 18.78 0.80
N LEU A 86 -0.47 19.54 -0.02
CA LEU A 86 -1.75 19.13 -0.61
C LEU A 86 -1.63 18.61 -2.05
N LYS A 87 -0.42 18.66 -2.62
CA LYS A 87 -0.14 18.17 -3.98
C LYS A 87 -0.45 16.67 -4.06
N GLY A 88 -1.23 16.28 -5.08
CA GLY A 88 -1.68 14.90 -5.26
C GLY A 88 -2.96 14.51 -4.51
N ILE A 89 -3.46 15.38 -3.61
CA ILE A 89 -4.72 15.18 -2.88
C ILE A 89 -5.88 15.93 -3.54
N ILE A 90 -5.69 17.20 -3.90
CA ILE A 90 -6.78 18.09 -4.35
C ILE A 90 -7.21 17.84 -5.81
N ASN A 91 -6.34 17.28 -6.65
CA ASN A 91 -6.57 17.12 -8.10
C ASN A 91 -7.25 15.80 -8.51
N ASN A 92 -7.62 14.93 -7.56
CA ASN A 92 -8.25 13.63 -7.83
C ASN A 92 -9.77 13.64 -7.54
N LYS A 93 -10.47 14.72 -7.88
CA LYS A 93 -11.95 14.76 -7.83
C LYS A 93 -12.56 14.30 -9.13
#